data_AF-A0A0W0ZL09-F1
#
_entry.id   AF-A0A0W0ZL09-F1
#
_cell.length_a   1.000
_cell.length_b   1.000
_cell.length_c   1.000
_cell.angle_alpha   90.00
_cell.angle_beta   90.00
_cell.angle_gamma   90.00
#
_symmetry.space_group_name_H-M   'P 1'
#
loop_
_entity.id
_entity.type
_entity.pdbx_description
1 polymer ?
#
loop_
_entity_poly.entity_id
_entity_poly.type
_entity_poly.pdbx_seq_one_letter_code
_entity_poly.pdbx_strand_id
1 'polypeptide(L)'
;MAYSKQNEAVSNDKFQFFTQLHDKQFKNLGDLERRADGLGYSFLLENQKALEAEFSQMFAVLERQRDKNNKAFWIYCYYCATLLENFYKAYSHQAKEKEYKDAKAEIKKHIVKKQEETKKKAKEEAKKEDDFIESLKKSFAQGFENLWTAPAHLSRIRDYVAYANLCRVYWVFCRLTLTTGFTLAKELQILEKLDAILGTHTDAQKIIDFIKAPNGVLNYFSVGLFLMRFAIDFGHLVRHTWFPTEAEEKDKTTALERFKFELYKRHCNFANDLVWATVNFITNFNHITHIPDPTAGIITAIFLGFDVCMTLYKCHLAKQEYLTKKEQYDNELRELKKHPEKFKGLDIEQHKKMLELQLKELEIGWQTKQATFYFTAAAAALLMLGFTASLLFTGPGIAVACFFVCTLAVAMYLSSDAYSKLQEKSLRLDDAKSTGKDLQFALKEYEAAYNDFIFTMVKNTVMPTLIIATFAVCWPAAIVLTALYLGYEIYHAYDQHKSKKEAQLALEKPDEDGSIIEGTVVYKDEAIEVNERSCCFA
;
A
#
# COMPACT_ATOMS: atom_id res chain seq x y z
N MET A 1 16.97 17.15 -14.10
CA MET A 1 16.86 17.73 -15.47
C MET A 1 15.89 16.98 -16.39
N ALA A 2 15.60 15.68 -16.23
CA ALA A 2 14.53 15.01 -17.00
C ALA A 2 13.11 15.37 -16.48
N TYR A 3 12.94 15.47 -15.16
CA TYR A 3 11.64 15.70 -14.54
C TYR A 3 11.07 17.12 -14.69
N SER A 4 11.90 18.16 -14.87
CA SER A 4 11.39 19.55 -15.00
C SER A 4 10.64 19.76 -16.30
N LYS A 5 11.06 19.10 -17.40
CA LYS A 5 10.39 19.16 -18.71
C LYS A 5 9.04 18.43 -18.73
N GLN A 6 8.94 17.30 -18.03
CA GLN A 6 7.69 16.53 -17.89
C GLN A 6 6.63 17.35 -17.16
N ASN A 7 7.01 18.00 -16.05
CA ASN A 7 6.07 18.81 -15.28
C ASN A 7 5.56 20.03 -16.06
N GLU A 8 6.41 20.66 -16.88
CA GLU A 8 6.01 21.78 -17.74
C GLU A 8 4.96 21.35 -18.78
N ALA A 9 5.10 20.15 -19.36
CA ALA A 9 4.14 19.63 -20.34
C ALA A 9 2.74 19.40 -19.71
N VAL A 10 2.67 18.84 -18.50
CA VAL A 10 1.40 18.66 -17.78
C VAL A 10 0.79 19.98 -17.35
N SER A 11 1.59 20.92 -16.84
CA SER A 11 1.11 22.27 -16.48
C SER A 11 0.55 23.01 -17.69
N ASN A 12 1.20 22.90 -18.86
CA ASN A 12 0.73 23.49 -20.10
C ASN A 12 -0.56 22.83 -20.61
N ASP A 13 -0.68 21.50 -20.56
CA ASP A 13 -1.90 20.79 -20.94
C ASP A 13 -3.07 21.17 -20.04
N LYS A 14 -2.85 21.22 -18.72
CA LYS A 14 -3.81 21.69 -17.71
C LYS A 14 -4.29 23.11 -18.02
N PHE A 15 -3.35 24.01 -18.28
CA PHE A 15 -3.69 25.39 -18.61
C PHE A 15 -4.56 25.48 -19.88
N GLN A 16 -4.12 24.84 -20.97
CA GLN A 16 -4.88 24.80 -22.22
C GLN A 16 -6.28 24.21 -22.03
N PHE A 17 -6.39 23.14 -21.23
CA PHE A 17 -7.67 22.52 -20.91
C PHE A 17 -8.64 23.52 -20.27
N PHE A 18 -8.21 24.25 -19.25
CA PHE A 18 -9.11 25.18 -18.56
C PHE A 18 -9.47 26.40 -19.42
N THR A 19 -8.55 26.88 -20.28
CA THR A 19 -8.87 27.90 -21.28
C THR A 19 -9.93 27.42 -22.26
N GLN A 20 -9.78 26.20 -22.81
CA GLN A 20 -10.77 25.60 -23.71
C GLN A 20 -12.13 25.38 -23.03
N LEU A 21 -12.11 25.02 -21.74
CA LEU A 21 -13.32 24.88 -20.94
C LEU A 21 -14.03 26.21 -20.72
N HIS A 22 -13.29 27.28 -20.39
CA HIS A 22 -13.81 28.63 -20.26
C HIS A 22 -14.43 29.14 -21.56
N ASP A 23 -13.73 28.90 -22.68
CA ASP A 23 -14.17 29.30 -24.03
C ASP A 23 -15.31 28.43 -24.59
N LYS A 24 -15.85 27.53 -23.77
CA LYS A 24 -16.97 26.64 -24.10
C LYS A 24 -16.71 25.76 -25.33
N GLN A 25 -15.45 25.39 -25.55
CA GLN A 25 -15.07 24.50 -26.66
C GLN A 25 -15.57 23.06 -26.44
N PHE A 26 -15.80 22.66 -25.19
CA PHE A 26 -16.42 21.39 -24.83
C PHE A 26 -17.93 21.56 -24.63
N LYS A 27 -18.72 20.94 -25.50
CA LYS A 27 -20.19 20.90 -25.44
C LYS A 27 -20.69 19.70 -24.64
N ASN A 28 -19.95 18.60 -24.64
CA ASN A 28 -20.29 17.38 -23.89
C ASN A 28 -19.03 16.59 -23.47
N LEU A 29 -19.20 15.55 -22.65
CA LEU A 29 -18.09 14.71 -22.19
C LEU A 29 -17.35 13.98 -23.32
N GLY A 30 -18.02 13.69 -24.45
CA GLY A 30 -17.38 13.09 -25.62
C GLY A 30 -16.39 14.02 -26.31
N ASP A 31 -16.50 15.35 -26.14
CA ASP A 31 -15.50 16.30 -26.62
C ASP A 31 -14.20 16.20 -25.80
N LEU A 32 -14.32 15.90 -24.51
CA LEU A 32 -13.18 15.67 -23.61
C LEU A 32 -12.48 14.35 -23.95
N GLU A 33 -13.25 13.30 -24.24
CA GLU A 33 -12.71 12.02 -24.69
C GLU A 33 -11.96 12.19 -26.01
N ARG A 34 -12.51 12.92 -26.98
CA ARG A 34 -11.82 13.22 -28.24
C ARG A 34 -10.54 14.03 -28.05
N ARG A 35 -10.50 14.97 -27.10
CA ARG A 35 -9.27 15.69 -26.74
C ARG A 35 -8.24 14.73 -26.14
N ALA A 36 -8.65 13.87 -25.21
CA ALA A 36 -7.78 12.90 -24.56
C ALA A 36 -7.21 11.89 -25.58
N ASP A 37 -8.02 11.44 -26.54
CA ASP A 37 -7.60 10.55 -27.64
C ASP A 37 -6.66 11.23 -28.63
N GLY A 38 -6.69 12.57 -28.69
CA GLY A 38 -5.77 13.39 -29.47
C GLY A 38 -4.38 13.56 -28.84
N LEU A 39 -4.23 13.26 -27.54
CA LEU A 39 -2.91 13.23 -26.91
C LEU A 39 -2.21 11.90 -27.18
N GLY A 40 -0.99 11.99 -27.69
CA GLY A 40 -0.23 10.82 -28.11
C GLY A 40 0.33 10.00 -26.94
N TYR A 41 0.61 8.72 -27.20
CA TYR A 41 1.16 7.78 -26.21
C TYR A 41 2.50 8.26 -25.64
N SER A 42 3.36 8.89 -26.46
CA SER A 42 4.63 9.47 -25.98
C SER A 42 4.42 10.48 -24.85
N PHE A 43 3.41 11.35 -24.96
CA PHE A 43 3.05 12.30 -23.90
C PHE A 43 2.58 11.57 -22.64
N LEU A 44 1.74 10.54 -22.80
CA LEU A 44 1.21 9.77 -21.67
C LEU A 44 2.33 9.00 -20.95
N LEU A 45 3.25 8.39 -21.69
CA LEU A 45 4.39 7.63 -21.17
C LEU A 45 5.31 8.52 -20.33
N GLU A 46 5.67 9.69 -20.85
CA GLU A 46 6.58 10.61 -20.16
C GLU A 46 5.95 11.24 -18.91
N ASN A 47 4.62 11.42 -18.92
CA ASN A 47 3.91 12.17 -17.89
C ASN A 47 3.05 11.31 -16.97
N GLN A 48 3.14 9.98 -17.09
CA GLN A 48 2.31 9.02 -16.36
C GLN A 48 2.26 9.29 -14.85
N LYS A 49 3.40 9.43 -14.18
CA LYS A 49 3.46 9.69 -12.73
C LYS A 49 2.90 11.05 -12.35
N ALA A 50 3.13 12.07 -13.17
CA ALA A 50 2.65 13.42 -12.92
C ALA A 50 1.12 13.51 -13.07
N LEU A 51 0.55 12.79 -14.04
CA LEU A 51 -0.89 12.64 -14.26
C LEU A 51 -1.56 11.86 -13.12
N GLU A 52 -0.96 10.76 -12.66
CA GLU A 52 -1.48 10.01 -11.51
C GLU A 52 -1.50 10.86 -10.24
N ALA A 53 -0.42 11.62 -9.98
CA ALA A 53 -0.36 12.53 -8.85
C ALA A 53 -1.43 13.62 -8.96
N GLU A 54 -1.55 14.26 -10.12
CA GLU A 54 -2.55 15.30 -10.39
C GLU A 54 -3.97 14.80 -10.14
N PHE A 55 -4.32 13.65 -10.73
CA PHE A 55 -5.61 13.01 -10.56
C PHE A 55 -5.88 12.67 -9.09
N SER A 56 -4.97 11.92 -8.46
CA SER A 56 -5.21 11.39 -7.10
C SER A 56 -5.36 12.51 -6.08
N GLN A 57 -4.54 13.56 -6.19
CA GLN A 57 -4.59 14.71 -5.28
C GLN A 57 -5.86 15.52 -5.51
N MET A 58 -6.21 15.81 -6.77
CA MET A 58 -7.42 16.58 -7.06
C MET A 58 -8.69 15.82 -6.68
N PHE A 59 -8.77 14.54 -7.03
CA PHE A 59 -9.90 13.69 -6.69
C PHE A 59 -10.11 13.64 -5.17
N ALA A 60 -9.04 13.41 -4.40
CA ALA A 60 -9.11 13.38 -2.94
C ALA A 60 -9.57 14.71 -2.32
N VAL A 61 -9.18 15.87 -2.90
CA VAL A 61 -9.69 17.18 -2.48
C VAL A 61 -11.18 17.31 -2.81
N LEU A 62 -11.58 16.92 -4.03
CA LEU A 62 -12.94 17.09 -4.53
C LEU A 62 -13.95 16.21 -3.78
N GLU A 63 -13.60 14.96 -3.46
CA GLU A 63 -14.43 14.06 -2.66
C GLU A 63 -14.73 14.65 -1.28
N ARG A 64 -13.75 15.30 -0.66
CA ARG A 64 -13.91 15.92 0.67
C ARG A 64 -14.69 17.22 0.66
N GLN A 65 -14.59 18.01 -0.41
CA GLN A 65 -15.24 19.32 -0.45
C GLN A 65 -16.74 19.29 -0.77
N ARG A 66 -17.31 18.11 -1.10
CA ARG A 66 -18.75 17.86 -1.33
C ARG A 66 -19.50 19.07 -1.93
N ASP A 67 -18.99 19.53 -3.08
CA ASP A 67 -19.72 20.28 -4.10
C ASP A 67 -19.93 21.80 -3.99
N LYS A 68 -19.09 22.53 -3.25
CA LYS A 68 -18.99 24.01 -3.38
C LYS A 68 -18.29 24.38 -4.70
N ASN A 69 -19.07 24.78 -5.72
CA ASN A 69 -18.64 25.43 -6.97
C ASN A 69 -17.41 24.84 -7.73
N ASN A 70 -17.06 23.57 -7.55
CA ASN A 70 -15.86 22.96 -8.14
C ASN A 70 -16.10 22.22 -9.48
N LYS A 71 -17.14 22.59 -10.23
CA LYS A 71 -17.56 21.87 -11.45
C LYS A 71 -16.43 21.76 -12.47
N ALA A 72 -15.67 22.83 -12.70
CA ALA A 72 -14.55 22.85 -13.64
C ALA A 72 -13.47 21.82 -13.25
N PHE A 73 -13.17 21.68 -11.96
CA PHE A 73 -12.20 20.71 -11.44
C PHE A 73 -12.69 19.28 -11.50
N TRP A 74 -13.99 19.02 -11.28
CA TRP A 74 -14.56 17.69 -11.54
C TRP A 74 -14.45 17.28 -13.01
N ILE A 75 -14.68 18.22 -13.94
CA ILE A 75 -14.53 17.98 -15.38
C ILE A 75 -13.05 17.74 -15.74
N TYR A 76 -12.12 18.49 -15.14
CA TYR A 76 -10.68 18.25 -15.32
C TYR A 76 -10.25 16.89 -14.75
N CYS A 77 -10.78 16.51 -13.58
CA CYS A 77 -10.52 15.20 -12.96
C CYS A 77 -11.02 14.04 -13.85
N TYR A 78 -12.19 14.20 -14.48
CA TYR A 78 -12.69 13.26 -15.49
C TYR A 78 -11.76 13.14 -16.69
N TYR A 79 -11.22 14.26 -17.16
CA TYR A 79 -10.25 14.30 -18.24
C TYR A 79 -8.95 13.58 -17.87
N CYS A 80 -8.37 13.84 -16.70
CA CYS A 80 -7.19 13.12 -16.19
C CYS A 80 -7.44 11.61 -16.06
N ALA A 81 -8.60 11.19 -15.56
CA ALA A 81 -8.98 9.78 -15.49
C ALA A 81 -9.05 9.14 -16.89
N THR A 82 -9.52 9.88 -17.90
CA THR A 82 -9.55 9.42 -19.29
C THR A 82 -8.15 9.27 -19.88
N LEU A 83 -7.23 10.19 -19.60
CA LEU A 83 -5.82 10.06 -20.02
C LEU A 83 -5.16 8.82 -19.40
N LEU A 84 -5.40 8.57 -18.11
CA LEU A 84 -4.86 7.40 -17.41
C LEU A 84 -5.51 6.10 -17.89
N GLU A 85 -6.81 6.09 -18.16
CA GLU A 85 -7.50 4.98 -18.85
C GLU A 85 -6.83 4.68 -20.20
N ASN A 86 -6.62 5.69 -21.04
CA ASN A 86 -5.99 5.55 -22.35
C ASN A 86 -4.56 5.01 -22.25
N PHE A 87 -3.76 5.54 -21.31
CA PHE A 87 -2.42 5.03 -21.05
C PHE A 87 -2.44 3.55 -20.66
N TYR A 88 -3.24 3.18 -19.66
CA TYR A 88 -3.26 1.82 -19.13
C TYR A 88 -3.88 0.80 -20.07
N LYS A 89 -4.80 1.25 -20.94
CA LYS A 89 -5.31 0.47 -22.06
C LYS A 89 -4.23 0.19 -23.10
N ALA A 90 -3.49 1.22 -23.53
CA ALA A 90 -2.36 1.05 -24.45
C ALA A 90 -1.27 0.14 -23.85
N TYR A 91 -0.95 0.35 -22.57
CA TYR A 91 0.01 -0.42 -21.80
C TYR A 91 -0.49 -1.83 -21.40
N SER A 92 -1.71 -2.24 -21.81
CA SER A 92 -2.28 -3.56 -21.51
C SER A 92 -2.36 -3.93 -20.01
N HIS A 93 -2.55 -2.95 -19.13
CA HIS A 93 -2.62 -3.17 -17.67
C HIS A 93 -4.06 -3.08 -17.16
N GLN A 94 -4.79 -4.17 -17.35
CA GLN A 94 -6.24 -4.27 -17.12
C GLN A 94 -6.72 -3.83 -15.74
N ALA A 95 -5.96 -4.11 -14.66
CA ALA A 95 -6.39 -3.72 -13.31
C ALA A 95 -6.44 -2.20 -13.12
N LYS A 96 -5.44 -1.48 -13.65
CA LYS A 96 -5.34 -0.02 -13.60
C LYS A 96 -6.28 0.62 -14.62
N GLU A 97 -6.42 0.03 -15.80
CA GLU A 97 -7.45 0.44 -16.77
C GLU A 97 -8.84 0.42 -16.13
N LYS A 98 -9.19 -0.68 -15.45
CA LYS A 98 -10.47 -0.82 -14.75
C LYS A 98 -10.62 0.20 -13.62
N GLU A 99 -9.58 0.43 -12.82
CA GLU A 99 -9.57 1.42 -11.73
C GLU A 99 -9.93 2.82 -12.26
N TYR A 100 -9.26 3.29 -13.32
CA TYR A 100 -9.56 4.61 -13.88
C TYR A 100 -10.88 4.67 -14.65
N LYS A 101 -11.31 3.55 -15.26
CA LYS A 101 -12.64 3.43 -15.87
C LYS A 101 -13.76 3.54 -14.84
N ASP A 102 -13.61 2.88 -13.69
CA ASP A 102 -14.58 2.92 -12.59
C ASP A 102 -14.61 4.33 -11.96
N ALA A 103 -13.45 4.93 -11.71
CA ALA A 103 -13.35 6.32 -11.22
C ALA A 103 -13.97 7.33 -12.21
N LYS A 104 -13.71 7.18 -13.50
CA LYS A 104 -14.33 7.99 -14.57
C LYS A 104 -15.85 7.85 -14.58
N ALA A 105 -16.37 6.64 -14.39
CA ALA A 105 -17.80 6.40 -14.30
C ALA A 105 -18.43 7.04 -13.05
N GLU A 106 -17.74 7.00 -11.91
CA GLU A 106 -18.15 7.68 -10.68
C GLU A 106 -18.19 9.21 -10.84
N ILE A 107 -17.12 9.79 -11.37
CA ILE A 107 -17.06 11.24 -11.66
C ILE A 107 -18.17 11.64 -12.63
N LYS A 108 -18.42 10.84 -13.67
CA LYS A 108 -19.51 11.07 -14.62
C LYS A 108 -20.87 11.09 -13.90
N LYS A 109 -21.14 10.13 -13.02
CA LYS A 109 -22.37 10.12 -12.21
C LYS A 109 -22.48 11.37 -11.35
N HIS A 110 -21.38 11.84 -10.75
CA HIS A 110 -21.36 13.06 -9.94
C HIS A 110 -21.67 14.32 -10.79
N ILE A 111 -21.02 14.46 -11.94
CA ILE A 111 -21.24 15.58 -12.86
C ILE A 111 -22.68 15.60 -13.40
N VAL A 112 -23.26 14.44 -13.71
CA VAL A 112 -24.61 14.29 -14.27
C VAL A 112 -25.70 14.36 -13.20
N LYS A 113 -25.49 13.86 -11.97
CA LYS A 113 -26.46 13.98 -10.86
C LYS A 113 -26.79 15.43 -10.52
N LYS A 114 -25.86 16.36 -10.76
CA LYS A 114 -26.12 17.82 -10.67
C LYS A 114 -27.07 18.37 -11.75
N GLN A 115 -27.52 17.57 -12.72
CA GLN A 115 -28.53 17.93 -13.72
C GLN A 115 -29.92 17.31 -13.47
N GLU A 116 -30.08 16.36 -12.52
CA GLU A 116 -31.37 15.70 -12.27
C GLU A 116 -31.79 15.61 -10.79
N GLU A 117 -31.12 16.28 -9.86
CA GLU A 117 -31.61 16.40 -8.48
C GLU A 117 -32.63 17.55 -8.32
N THR A 118 -33.78 17.38 -8.98
CA THR A 118 -35.06 17.83 -8.45
C THR A 118 -36.06 16.72 -8.79
N LYS A 119 -36.41 15.89 -7.79
CA LYS A 119 -37.31 14.71 -7.83
C LYS A 119 -36.63 13.33 -7.98
N LYS A 120 -35.91 12.84 -6.95
CA LYS A 120 -35.86 11.38 -6.61
C LYS A 120 -35.03 11.06 -5.34
N LYS A 121 -35.22 11.80 -4.24
CA LYS A 121 -34.75 11.36 -2.90
C LYS A 121 -35.96 11.01 -2.05
N ALA A 122 -36.44 9.77 -2.18
CA ALA A 122 -37.44 9.17 -1.27
C ALA A 122 -37.66 7.66 -1.44
N LYS A 123 -36.99 6.94 -2.37
CA LYS A 123 -37.39 5.54 -2.68
C LYS A 123 -36.29 4.50 -2.80
N GLU A 124 -35.05 4.80 -2.41
CA GLU A 124 -33.90 3.89 -2.59
C GLU A 124 -33.23 3.44 -1.29
N GLU A 125 -33.92 3.54 -0.16
CA GLU A 125 -33.36 3.16 1.15
C GLU A 125 -33.81 1.79 1.66
N ALA A 126 -34.73 1.11 0.98
CA ALA A 126 -35.22 -0.21 1.40
C ALA A 126 -34.60 -1.41 0.65
N LYS A 127 -33.60 -1.21 -0.23
CA LYS A 127 -33.08 -2.27 -1.12
C LYS A 127 -31.59 -2.61 -0.95
N LYS A 128 -30.96 -2.17 0.15
CA LYS A 128 -29.48 -2.23 0.34
C LYS A 128 -28.96 -3.36 1.23
N GLU A 129 -29.80 -4.24 1.76
CA GLU A 129 -29.33 -5.44 2.48
C GLU A 129 -29.09 -6.63 1.55
N ASP A 130 -29.92 -6.81 0.51
CA ASP A 130 -29.75 -7.89 -0.47
C ASP A 130 -28.55 -7.67 -1.41
N ASP A 131 -28.29 -6.42 -1.80
CA ASP A 131 -27.13 -6.03 -2.63
C ASP A 131 -25.78 -6.31 -1.92
N PHE A 132 -25.76 -6.33 -0.59
CA PHE A 132 -24.54 -6.53 0.19
C PHE A 132 -24.08 -7.99 0.20
N ILE A 133 -24.99 -8.93 0.47
CA ILE A 133 -24.69 -10.38 0.41
C ILE A 133 -24.30 -10.78 -1.00
N GLU A 134 -24.93 -10.17 -2.01
CA GLU A 134 -24.58 -10.37 -3.41
C GLU A 134 -23.21 -9.76 -3.77
N SER A 135 -22.88 -8.58 -3.24
CA SER A 135 -21.55 -7.95 -3.40
C SER A 135 -20.42 -8.71 -2.70
N LEU A 136 -20.69 -9.32 -1.53
CA LEU A 136 -19.75 -10.17 -0.80
C LEU A 136 -19.55 -11.50 -1.51
N LYS A 137 -20.64 -12.14 -1.96
CA LYS A 137 -20.57 -13.37 -2.78
C LYS A 137 -19.82 -13.09 -4.08
N LYS A 138 -20.00 -11.92 -4.68
CA LYS A 138 -19.28 -11.48 -5.88
C LYS A 138 -17.82 -11.10 -5.60
N SER A 139 -17.49 -10.50 -4.47
CA SER A 139 -16.12 -10.16 -4.04
C SER A 139 -15.32 -11.40 -3.65
N PHE A 140 -15.95 -12.37 -2.96
CA PHE A 140 -15.36 -13.67 -2.65
C PHE A 140 -15.27 -14.55 -3.89
N ALA A 141 -16.31 -14.62 -4.72
CA ALA A 141 -16.25 -15.32 -6.00
C ALA A 141 -15.22 -14.67 -6.92
N GLN A 142 -15.10 -13.34 -6.94
CA GLN A 142 -14.01 -12.66 -7.65
C GLN A 142 -12.66 -12.89 -7.00
N GLY A 143 -12.53 -13.03 -5.67
CA GLY A 143 -11.28 -13.40 -5.02
C GLY A 143 -10.81 -14.80 -5.43
N PHE A 144 -11.75 -15.75 -5.49
CA PHE A 144 -11.53 -17.13 -5.92
C PHE A 144 -11.34 -17.26 -7.44
N GLU A 145 -12.11 -16.49 -8.21
CA GLU A 145 -12.00 -16.36 -9.66
C GLU A 145 -10.75 -15.57 -10.04
N ASN A 146 -10.27 -14.61 -9.23
CA ASN A 146 -8.97 -13.94 -9.40
C ASN A 146 -7.81 -14.89 -9.06
N LEU A 147 -7.99 -15.83 -8.14
CA LEU A 147 -7.07 -16.94 -7.90
C LEU A 147 -7.08 -17.96 -9.05
N TRP A 148 -8.25 -18.20 -9.66
CA TRP A 148 -8.43 -19.14 -10.78
C TRP A 148 -8.06 -18.57 -12.15
N THR A 149 -8.28 -17.27 -12.37
CA THR A 149 -7.89 -16.48 -13.57
C THR A 149 -6.50 -15.85 -13.41
N ALA A 150 -5.84 -16.03 -12.27
CA ALA A 150 -4.45 -15.63 -12.03
C ALA A 150 -3.49 -16.05 -13.17
N PRO A 151 -3.61 -17.24 -13.80
CA PRO A 151 -2.75 -17.63 -14.92
C PRO A 151 -2.82 -16.71 -16.15
N ALA A 152 -3.87 -15.88 -16.29
CA ALA A 152 -4.07 -15.00 -17.43
C ALA A 152 -3.37 -13.63 -17.31
N HIS A 153 -2.83 -13.27 -16.13
CA HIS A 153 -2.24 -11.94 -15.87
C HIS A 153 -0.90 -12.01 -15.14
N LEU A 154 0.20 -11.82 -15.90
CA LEU A 154 1.58 -11.85 -15.41
C LEU A 154 1.86 -10.94 -14.21
N SER A 155 1.30 -9.73 -14.17
CA SER A 155 1.52 -8.79 -13.05
C SER A 155 0.90 -9.26 -11.73
N ARG A 156 -0.25 -9.95 -11.78
CA ARG A 156 -0.88 -10.52 -10.57
C ARG A 156 -0.10 -11.73 -10.06
N ILE A 157 0.37 -12.59 -10.96
CA ILE A 157 1.24 -13.72 -10.61
C ILE A 157 2.48 -13.20 -9.86
N ARG A 158 3.11 -12.12 -10.35
CA ARG A 158 4.25 -11.49 -9.70
C ARG A 158 3.96 -11.09 -8.25
N ASP A 159 2.81 -10.48 -7.99
CA ASP A 159 2.43 -10.02 -6.66
C ASP A 159 2.18 -11.21 -5.72
N TYR A 160 1.53 -12.27 -6.20
CA TYR A 160 1.40 -13.53 -5.45
C TYR A 160 2.74 -14.20 -5.17
N VAL A 161 3.68 -14.18 -6.11
CA VAL A 161 5.04 -14.71 -5.93
C VAL A 161 5.80 -13.92 -4.85
N ALA A 162 5.67 -12.59 -4.87
CA ALA A 162 6.26 -11.73 -3.85
C ALA A 162 5.66 -12.02 -2.46
N TYR A 163 4.33 -12.14 -2.38
CA TYR A 163 3.63 -12.50 -1.13
C TYR A 163 4.01 -13.90 -0.64
N ALA A 164 4.04 -14.90 -1.53
CA ALA A 164 4.46 -16.26 -1.19
C ALA A 164 5.89 -16.30 -0.67
N ASN A 165 6.79 -15.48 -1.22
CA ASN A 165 8.15 -15.38 -0.72
C ASN A 165 8.20 -14.74 0.68
N LEU A 166 7.37 -13.73 0.96
CA LEU A 166 7.25 -13.16 2.30
C LEU A 166 6.71 -14.18 3.31
N CYS A 167 5.66 -14.94 2.95
CA CYS A 167 5.14 -16.04 3.78
C CYS A 167 6.18 -17.14 4.01
N ARG A 168 7.00 -17.46 3.00
CA ARG A 168 8.11 -18.42 3.12
C ARG A 168 9.15 -17.95 4.13
N VAL A 169 9.60 -16.69 4.03
CA VAL A 169 10.52 -16.09 5.01
C VAL A 169 9.90 -16.14 6.41
N TYR A 170 8.61 -15.81 6.50
CA TYR A 170 7.90 -15.84 7.77
C TYR A 170 7.90 -17.25 8.39
N TRP A 171 7.54 -18.26 7.59
CA TRP A 171 7.54 -19.66 8.02
C TRP A 171 8.91 -20.09 8.54
N VAL A 172 9.99 -19.73 7.85
CA VAL A 172 11.36 -20.06 8.27
C VAL A 172 11.64 -19.54 9.68
N PHE A 173 11.26 -18.30 9.99
CA PHE A 173 11.47 -17.71 11.30
C PHE A 173 10.52 -18.23 12.37
N CYS A 174 9.23 -18.43 12.08
CA CYS A 174 8.30 -19.11 12.98
C CYS A 174 8.83 -20.51 13.36
N ARG A 175 9.25 -21.28 12.36
CA ARG A 175 9.85 -22.60 12.55
C ARG A 175 11.06 -22.51 13.48
N LEU A 176 12.02 -21.63 13.19
CA LEU A 176 13.24 -21.48 13.99
C LEU A 176 12.91 -21.07 15.44
N THR A 177 11.99 -20.14 15.65
CA THR A 177 11.49 -19.75 16.97
C THR A 177 10.90 -20.96 17.71
N LEU A 178 10.01 -21.71 17.04
CA LEU A 178 9.33 -22.87 17.64
C LEU A 178 10.31 -24.01 17.94
N THR A 179 11.16 -24.42 17.00
CA THR A 179 12.09 -25.54 17.22
C THR A 179 13.08 -25.22 18.33
N THR A 180 13.59 -23.98 18.37
CA THR A 180 14.52 -23.55 19.43
C THR A 180 13.79 -23.42 20.77
N GLY A 181 12.56 -22.90 20.76
CA GLY A 181 11.71 -22.79 21.94
C GLY A 181 11.35 -24.14 22.55
N PHE A 182 10.94 -25.11 21.74
CA PHE A 182 10.67 -26.48 22.19
C PHE A 182 11.93 -27.19 22.71
N THR A 183 13.08 -26.96 22.08
CA THR A 183 14.37 -27.50 22.54
C THR A 183 14.72 -26.93 23.93
N LEU A 184 14.63 -25.60 24.10
CA LEU A 184 14.85 -24.94 25.38
C LEU A 184 13.84 -25.40 26.44
N ALA A 185 12.56 -25.53 26.09
CA ALA A 185 11.52 -25.99 27.02
C ALA A 185 11.76 -27.44 27.49
N LYS A 186 12.32 -28.29 26.62
CA LYS A 186 12.77 -29.64 26.98
C LYS A 186 13.98 -29.58 27.92
N GLU A 187 15.01 -28.79 27.60
CA GLU A 187 16.20 -28.62 28.44
C GLU A 187 15.88 -28.09 29.85
N LEU A 188 14.90 -27.18 29.95
CA LEU A 188 14.42 -26.62 31.22
C LEU A 188 13.39 -27.49 31.95
N GLN A 189 13.07 -28.68 31.45
CA GLN A 189 12.05 -29.59 31.98
C GLN A 189 10.66 -28.95 32.15
N ILE A 190 10.35 -27.92 31.35
CA ILE A 190 9.06 -27.23 31.38
C ILE A 190 7.96 -28.14 30.86
N LEU A 191 8.25 -28.89 29.77
CA LEU A 191 7.30 -29.80 29.14
C LEU A 191 6.92 -30.95 30.07
N GLU A 192 7.89 -31.51 30.80
CA GLU A 192 7.67 -32.59 31.77
C GLU A 192 6.79 -32.13 32.95
N LYS A 193 6.97 -30.89 33.41
CA LYS A 193 6.10 -30.28 34.44
C LYS A 193 4.68 -30.03 33.92
N LEU A 194 4.55 -29.60 32.66
CA LEU A 194 3.24 -29.38 32.04
C LEU A 194 2.49 -30.70 31.85
N ASP A 195 3.18 -31.73 31.37
CA ASP A 195 2.66 -33.09 31.17
C ASP A 195 2.21 -33.72 32.50
N ALA A 196 2.95 -33.49 33.59
CA ALA A 196 2.57 -33.94 34.93
C ALA A 196 1.30 -33.26 35.46
N ILE A 197 1.02 -32.01 35.05
CA ILE A 197 -0.18 -31.26 35.44
C ILE A 197 -1.38 -31.62 34.56
N LEU A 198 -1.16 -31.85 33.27
CA LEU A 198 -2.21 -32.09 32.27
C LEU A 198 -2.52 -33.58 32.03
N GLY A 199 -1.72 -34.50 32.56
CA GLY A 199 -1.88 -35.94 32.34
C GLY A 199 -1.59 -36.38 30.90
N THR A 200 -0.78 -35.60 30.18
CA THR A 200 -0.43 -35.80 28.77
C THR A 200 1.01 -36.32 28.61
N HIS A 201 1.34 -36.83 27.42
CA HIS A 201 2.72 -37.16 27.04
C HIS A 201 3.08 -36.41 25.75
N THR A 202 3.82 -35.31 25.88
CA THR A 202 4.20 -34.47 24.76
C THR A 202 5.55 -34.92 24.18
N ASP A 203 5.53 -35.53 22.99
CA ASP A 203 6.75 -35.89 22.26
C ASP A 203 7.33 -34.67 21.53
N ALA A 204 8.20 -33.94 22.23
CA ALA A 204 8.87 -32.75 21.71
C ALA A 204 9.71 -33.04 20.46
N GLN A 205 10.30 -34.24 20.33
CA GLN A 205 11.15 -34.57 19.19
C GLN A 205 10.32 -34.78 17.93
N LYS A 206 9.20 -35.51 18.05
CA LYS A 206 8.25 -35.70 16.95
C LYS A 206 7.67 -34.37 16.45
N ILE A 207 7.36 -33.45 17.36
CA ILE A 207 6.91 -32.08 17.03
C ILE A 207 8.00 -31.33 16.25
N ILE A 208 9.24 -31.35 16.72
CA ILE A 208 10.36 -30.68 16.06
C ILE A 208 10.60 -31.25 14.65
N ASP A 209 10.59 -32.56 14.49
CA ASP A 209 10.83 -33.23 13.21
C ASP A 209 9.73 -32.91 12.19
N PHE A 210 8.47 -32.86 12.66
CA PHE A 210 7.34 -32.46 11.84
C PHE A 210 7.47 -31.01 11.34
N ILE A 211 7.79 -30.06 12.23
CA ILE A 211 7.97 -28.64 11.87
C ILE A 211 9.14 -28.45 10.89
N LYS A 212 10.16 -29.32 10.93
CA LYS A 212 11.31 -29.30 10.02
C LYS A 212 11.05 -29.92 8.64
N ALA A 213 10.05 -30.78 8.48
CA ALA A 213 9.80 -31.53 7.24
C ALA A 213 9.76 -30.69 5.94
N PRO A 214 9.20 -29.45 5.92
CA PRO A 214 9.13 -28.65 4.70
C PRO A 214 10.47 -28.02 4.24
N ASN A 215 11.57 -28.17 4.98
CA ASN A 215 12.80 -27.39 4.77
C ASN A 215 13.37 -27.49 3.34
N GLY A 216 13.39 -28.70 2.78
CA GLY A 216 13.88 -28.90 1.41
C GLY A 216 13.09 -28.08 0.39
N VAL A 217 11.76 -28.12 0.49
CA VAL A 217 10.85 -27.36 -0.40
C VAL A 217 11.04 -25.85 -0.23
N LEU A 218 11.20 -25.38 1.01
CA LEU A 218 11.42 -23.96 1.30
C LEU A 218 12.75 -23.43 0.72
N ASN A 219 13.79 -24.26 0.69
CA ASN A 219 15.07 -23.89 0.08
C ASN A 219 14.94 -23.75 -1.44
N TYR A 220 14.21 -24.64 -2.12
CA TYR A 220 13.92 -24.47 -3.55
C TYR A 220 13.12 -23.20 -3.82
N PHE A 221 12.07 -22.94 -3.04
CA PHE A 221 11.28 -21.72 -3.19
C PHE A 221 12.05 -20.44 -2.87
N SER A 222 13.07 -20.49 -2.03
CA SER A 222 13.93 -19.33 -1.75
C SER A 222 14.72 -18.84 -2.97
N VAL A 223 14.92 -19.67 -3.99
CA VAL A 223 15.55 -19.26 -5.25
C VAL A 223 14.49 -19.11 -6.33
N GLY A 224 13.62 -20.10 -6.46
CA GLY A 224 12.60 -20.16 -7.51
C GLY A 224 11.63 -18.98 -7.50
N LEU A 225 11.20 -18.49 -6.34
CA LEU A 225 10.27 -17.36 -6.26
C LEU A 225 10.92 -16.04 -6.72
N PHE A 226 12.18 -15.79 -6.37
CA PHE A 226 12.90 -14.61 -6.86
C PHE A 226 13.22 -14.70 -8.35
N LEU A 227 13.64 -15.87 -8.86
CA LEU A 227 13.86 -16.06 -10.29
C LEU A 227 12.57 -15.94 -11.10
N MET A 228 11.44 -16.42 -10.59
CA MET A 228 10.14 -16.25 -11.22
C MET A 228 9.73 -14.78 -11.26
N ARG A 229 9.88 -14.04 -10.15
CA ARG A 229 9.60 -12.60 -10.10
C ARG A 229 10.49 -11.83 -11.07
N PHE A 230 11.78 -12.15 -11.12
CA PHE A 230 12.73 -11.61 -12.08
C PHE A 230 12.31 -11.87 -13.52
N ALA A 231 11.98 -13.12 -13.86
CA ALA A 231 11.59 -13.51 -15.20
C ALA A 231 10.31 -12.79 -15.66
N ILE A 232 9.34 -12.58 -14.76
CA ILE A 232 8.13 -11.82 -15.05
C ILE A 232 8.46 -10.34 -15.29
N ASP A 233 9.20 -9.69 -14.39
CA ASP A 233 9.57 -8.27 -14.56
C ASP A 233 10.46 -8.06 -15.81
N PHE A 234 11.33 -9.03 -16.13
CA PHE A 234 12.17 -9.01 -17.33
C PHE A 234 11.33 -9.24 -18.60
N GLY A 235 10.38 -10.17 -18.55
CA GLY A 235 9.42 -10.39 -19.64
C GLY A 235 8.59 -9.14 -19.93
N HIS A 236 8.19 -8.38 -18.90
CA HIS A 236 7.54 -7.08 -19.09
C HIS A 236 8.46 -6.05 -19.74
N LEU A 237 9.71 -5.92 -19.27
CA LEU A 237 10.71 -5.05 -19.89
C LEU A 237 10.88 -5.39 -21.38
N VAL A 238 11.01 -6.68 -21.69
CA VAL A 238 11.18 -7.16 -23.07
C VAL A 238 9.95 -6.84 -23.92
N ARG A 239 8.75 -7.19 -23.42
CA ARG A 239 7.47 -6.95 -24.08
C ARG A 239 7.30 -5.48 -24.44
N HIS A 240 7.35 -4.57 -23.47
CA HIS A 240 7.07 -3.16 -23.72
C HIS A 240 8.20 -2.45 -24.49
N THR A 241 9.41 -3.01 -24.51
CA THR A 241 10.52 -2.44 -25.29
C THR A 241 10.45 -2.86 -26.76
N TRP A 242 10.41 -4.17 -27.02
CA TRP A 242 10.61 -4.76 -28.37
C TRP A 242 9.35 -5.34 -29.00
N PHE A 243 8.30 -5.62 -28.22
CA PHE A 243 7.01 -6.10 -28.71
C PHE A 243 5.85 -5.23 -28.20
N PRO A 244 5.92 -3.90 -28.40
CA PRO A 244 4.88 -2.98 -27.96
C PRO A 244 3.55 -3.28 -28.67
N THR A 245 2.44 -2.87 -28.07
CA THR A 245 1.14 -2.88 -28.75
C THR A 245 1.10 -1.81 -29.85
N GLU A 246 0.19 -1.96 -30.82
CA GLU A 246 -0.05 -0.93 -31.84
C GLU A 246 -0.34 0.46 -31.24
N ALA A 247 -0.99 0.49 -30.07
CA ALA A 247 -1.28 1.73 -29.35
C ALA A 247 -0.01 2.35 -28.73
N GLU A 248 0.97 1.54 -28.32
CA GLU A 248 2.28 1.99 -27.82
C GLU A 248 3.22 2.44 -28.97
N GLU A 249 2.95 2.04 -30.21
CA GLU A 249 3.71 2.45 -31.40
C GLU A 249 3.11 3.67 -32.14
N LYS A 250 1.85 4.00 -31.86
CA LYS A 250 1.02 4.95 -32.63
C LYS A 250 1.67 6.33 -32.85
N ASP A 251 2.49 6.79 -31.91
CA ASP A 251 3.10 8.14 -31.92
C ASP A 251 4.63 8.14 -32.06
N LYS A 252 5.19 7.13 -32.73
CA LYS A 252 6.64 7.00 -32.98
C LYS A 252 7.51 7.00 -31.71
N THR A 253 6.94 6.65 -30.55
CA THR A 253 7.72 6.45 -29.32
C THR A 253 8.84 5.45 -29.60
N THR A 254 10.07 5.82 -29.27
CA THR A 254 11.23 4.98 -29.57
C THR A 254 11.35 3.81 -28.60
N ALA A 255 11.95 2.71 -29.03
CA ALA A 255 12.25 1.58 -28.15
C ALA A 255 13.13 2.01 -26.96
N LEU A 256 14.02 3.00 -27.16
CA LEU A 256 14.87 3.52 -26.10
C LEU A 256 14.08 4.27 -25.01
N GLU A 257 13.05 5.03 -25.39
CA GLU A 257 12.16 5.72 -24.43
C GLU A 257 11.37 4.71 -23.60
N ARG A 258 10.77 3.70 -24.26
CA ARG A 258 10.05 2.62 -23.56
C ARG A 258 10.97 1.80 -22.65
N PHE A 259 12.18 1.48 -23.11
CA PHE A 259 13.19 0.77 -22.33
C PHE A 259 13.58 1.56 -21.07
N LYS A 260 13.88 2.86 -21.20
CA LYS A 260 14.23 3.72 -20.06
C LYS A 260 13.09 3.80 -19.05
N PHE A 261 11.85 3.93 -19.53
CA PHE A 261 10.66 3.93 -18.68
C PHE A 261 10.52 2.62 -17.90
N GLU A 262 10.57 1.47 -18.58
CA GLU A 262 10.44 0.15 -17.95
C GLU A 262 11.60 -0.15 -16.99
N LEU A 263 12.82 0.21 -17.36
CA LEU A 263 13.99 0.02 -16.51
C LEU A 263 13.87 0.88 -15.24
N TYR A 264 13.49 2.16 -15.37
CA TYR A 264 13.26 3.02 -14.21
C TYR A 264 12.16 2.46 -13.29
N LYS A 265 11.10 1.90 -13.86
CA LYS A 265 10.00 1.28 -13.10
C LYS A 265 10.43 0.04 -12.31
N ARG A 266 11.40 -0.75 -12.82
CA ARG A 266 11.69 -2.11 -12.32
C ARG A 266 13.10 -2.31 -11.75
N HIS A 267 14.03 -1.38 -11.93
CA HIS A 267 15.44 -1.57 -11.54
C HIS A 267 15.63 -2.00 -10.08
N CYS A 268 14.89 -1.43 -9.13
CA CYS A 268 14.95 -1.86 -7.73
C CYS A 268 14.47 -3.31 -7.52
N ASN A 269 13.47 -3.77 -8.29
CA ASN A 269 13.01 -5.14 -8.23
C ASN A 269 14.03 -6.08 -8.84
N PHE A 270 14.60 -5.75 -10.02
CA PHE A 270 15.67 -6.53 -10.62
C PHE A 270 16.87 -6.69 -9.70
N ALA A 271 17.31 -5.60 -9.06
CA ALA A 271 18.40 -5.64 -8.10
C ALA A 271 18.05 -6.56 -6.91
N ASN A 272 16.85 -6.41 -6.34
CA ASN A 272 16.41 -7.26 -5.22
C ASN A 272 16.34 -8.74 -5.63
N ASP A 273 15.72 -9.05 -6.77
CA ASP A 273 15.54 -10.40 -7.26
C ASP A 273 16.85 -11.11 -7.58
N LEU A 274 17.73 -10.46 -8.34
CA LEU A 274 19.02 -11.05 -8.71
C LEU A 274 19.91 -11.28 -7.49
N VAL A 275 19.97 -10.30 -6.58
CA VAL A 275 20.73 -10.42 -5.34
C VAL A 275 20.22 -11.59 -4.52
N TRP A 276 18.92 -11.64 -4.23
CA TRP A 276 18.38 -12.68 -3.37
C TRP A 276 18.33 -14.07 -4.01
N ALA A 277 18.07 -14.17 -5.32
CA ALA A 277 18.17 -15.45 -6.03
C ALA A 277 19.61 -16.01 -5.95
N THR A 278 20.61 -15.14 -6.16
CA THR A 278 22.02 -15.53 -6.12
C THR A 278 22.47 -15.88 -4.70
N VAL A 279 22.15 -15.03 -3.72
CA VAL A 279 22.51 -15.23 -2.32
C VAL A 279 21.86 -16.51 -1.80
N ASN A 280 20.56 -16.70 -1.99
CA ASN A 280 19.88 -17.92 -1.54
C ASN A 280 20.38 -19.17 -2.25
N PHE A 281 20.77 -19.08 -3.53
CA PHE A 281 21.40 -20.21 -4.21
C PHE A 281 22.72 -20.58 -3.53
N ILE A 282 23.58 -19.58 -3.28
CA ILE A 282 24.88 -19.79 -2.65
C ILE A 282 24.74 -20.31 -1.22
N THR A 283 23.81 -19.78 -0.43
CA THR A 283 23.69 -20.05 1.01
C THR A 283 22.80 -21.25 1.34
N ASN A 284 21.68 -21.46 0.64
CA ASN A 284 20.76 -22.57 0.93
C ASN A 284 21.11 -23.85 0.16
N PHE A 285 21.94 -23.76 -0.89
CA PHE A 285 22.53 -24.90 -1.60
C PHE A 285 24.05 -24.96 -1.38
N ASN A 286 24.49 -24.64 -0.17
CA ASN A 286 25.90 -24.61 0.21
C ASN A 286 26.62 -25.96 0.06
N HIS A 287 25.89 -27.07 0.12
CA HIS A 287 26.38 -28.40 -0.23
C HIS A 287 26.79 -28.55 -1.71
N ILE A 288 26.18 -27.77 -2.62
CA ILE A 288 26.54 -27.70 -4.04
C ILE A 288 27.65 -26.67 -4.26
N THR A 289 27.61 -25.54 -3.56
CA THR A 289 28.60 -24.45 -3.73
C THR A 289 29.86 -24.64 -2.89
N HIS A 290 29.92 -25.70 -2.07
CA HIS A 290 31.02 -26.05 -1.18
C HIS A 290 31.39 -24.96 -0.16
N ILE A 291 30.41 -24.19 0.31
CA ILE A 291 30.60 -23.16 1.35
C ILE A 291 30.17 -23.71 2.73
N PRO A 292 30.98 -23.54 3.80
CA PRO A 292 30.59 -23.97 5.15
C PRO A 292 29.33 -23.27 5.68
N ASP A 293 28.52 -23.97 6.50
CA ASP A 293 27.29 -23.41 7.11
C ASP A 293 27.50 -22.05 7.82
N PRO A 294 28.56 -21.85 8.64
CA PRO A 294 28.77 -20.56 9.29
C PRO A 294 29.01 -19.42 8.29
N THR A 295 29.72 -19.71 7.19
CA THR A 295 29.97 -18.75 6.13
C THR A 295 28.68 -18.40 5.38
N ALA A 296 27.81 -19.38 5.11
CA ALA A 296 26.50 -19.14 4.52
C ALA A 296 25.62 -18.24 5.41
N GLY A 297 25.69 -18.42 6.74
CA GLY A 297 25.05 -17.54 7.72
C GLY A 297 25.57 -16.10 7.64
N ILE A 298 26.88 -15.91 7.63
CA ILE A 298 27.51 -14.56 7.52
C ILE A 298 27.11 -13.87 6.21
N ILE A 299 27.16 -14.59 5.08
CA ILE A 299 26.73 -14.04 3.78
C ILE A 299 25.27 -13.57 3.86
N THR A 300 24.38 -14.40 4.41
CA THR A 300 22.96 -14.04 4.57
C THR A 300 22.81 -12.78 5.42
N ALA A 301 23.51 -12.68 6.56
CA ALA A 301 23.46 -11.51 7.44
C ALA A 301 23.88 -10.20 6.72
N ILE A 302 24.95 -10.25 5.93
CA ILE A 302 25.42 -9.08 5.14
C ILE A 302 24.33 -8.63 4.15
N PHE A 303 23.71 -9.58 3.45
CA PHE A 303 22.68 -9.25 2.45
C PHE A 303 21.32 -8.89 3.04
N LEU A 304 21.03 -9.22 4.29
CA LEU A 304 19.89 -8.60 5.00
C LEU A 304 20.12 -7.09 5.21
N GLY A 305 21.38 -6.65 5.36
CA GLY A 305 21.71 -5.22 5.35
C GLY A 305 21.40 -4.54 4.01
N PHE A 306 21.51 -5.27 2.90
CA PHE A 306 21.13 -4.76 1.59
C PHE A 306 19.62 -4.42 1.51
N ASP A 307 18.74 -5.17 2.19
CA ASP A 307 17.30 -4.87 2.21
C ASP A 307 16.99 -3.54 2.90
N VAL A 308 17.72 -3.20 3.97
CA VAL A 308 17.63 -1.89 4.63
C VAL A 308 18.04 -0.80 3.65
N CYS A 309 19.21 -0.94 3.02
CA CYS A 309 19.72 0.02 2.04
C CYS A 309 18.77 0.18 0.85
N MET A 310 18.22 -0.92 0.32
CA MET A 310 17.29 -0.92 -0.80
C MET A 310 15.98 -0.21 -0.44
N THR A 311 15.48 -0.40 0.77
CA THR A 311 14.25 0.28 1.25
C THR A 311 14.48 1.78 1.40
N LEU A 312 15.63 2.18 1.97
CA LEU A 312 16.01 3.60 2.07
C LEU A 312 16.26 4.23 0.70
N TYR A 313 16.82 3.49 -0.25
CA TYR A 313 16.99 3.95 -1.62
C TYR A 313 15.65 4.17 -2.33
N LYS A 314 14.68 3.26 -2.16
CA LYS A 314 13.30 3.45 -2.64
C LYS A 314 12.64 4.70 -2.01
N CYS A 315 12.88 4.93 -0.73
CA CYS A 315 12.42 6.16 -0.05
C CYS A 315 13.05 7.42 -0.67
N HIS A 316 14.35 7.38 -0.96
CA HIS A 316 15.04 8.47 -1.63
C HIS A 316 14.46 8.77 -3.03
N LEU A 317 14.21 7.75 -3.84
CA LEU A 317 13.58 7.91 -5.15
C LEU A 317 12.17 8.52 -5.02
N ALA A 318 11.36 8.02 -4.09
CA ALA A 318 10.04 8.58 -3.82
C ALA A 318 10.10 10.04 -3.33
N LYS A 319 11.14 10.42 -2.57
CA LYS A 319 11.38 11.80 -2.15
C LYS A 319 11.65 12.70 -3.34
N GLN A 320 12.46 12.26 -4.30
CA GLN A 320 12.72 13.03 -5.51
C GLN A 320 11.44 13.28 -6.32
N GLU A 321 10.58 12.26 -6.44
CA GLU A 321 9.28 12.37 -7.12
C GLU A 321 8.35 13.39 -6.42
N TYR A 322 8.27 13.30 -5.08
CA TYR A 322 7.53 14.28 -4.27
C TYR A 322 8.07 15.70 -4.45
N LEU A 323 9.38 15.90 -4.30
CA LEU A 323 10.00 17.22 -4.40
C LEU A 323 9.76 17.84 -5.77
N THR A 324 9.83 17.03 -6.82
CA THR A 324 9.60 17.50 -8.17
C THR A 324 8.14 17.93 -8.37
N LYS A 325 7.17 17.16 -7.87
CA LYS A 325 5.75 17.53 -7.96
C LYS A 325 5.42 18.75 -7.08
N LYS A 326 6.07 18.89 -5.93
CA LYS A 326 5.93 20.05 -5.06
C LYS A 326 6.44 21.31 -5.74
N GLU A 327 7.62 21.24 -6.37
CA GLU A 327 8.17 22.33 -7.15
C GLU A 327 7.25 22.72 -8.32
N GLN A 328 6.61 21.75 -9.00
CA GLN A 328 5.60 22.04 -10.02
C GLN A 328 4.45 22.89 -9.46
N TYR A 329 3.85 22.49 -8.34
CA TYR A 329 2.74 23.25 -7.74
C TYR A 329 3.17 24.63 -7.24
N ASP A 330 4.35 24.73 -6.62
CA ASP A 330 4.91 26.01 -6.20
C ASP A 330 5.17 26.93 -7.40
N ASN A 331 5.62 26.38 -8.54
CA ASN A 331 5.79 27.12 -9.79
C ASN A 331 4.45 27.59 -10.36
N GLU A 332 3.45 26.71 -10.47
CA GLU A 332 2.09 27.06 -10.93
C GLU A 332 1.50 28.18 -10.07
N LEU A 333 1.65 28.07 -8.74
CA LEU A 333 1.15 29.07 -7.79
C LEU A 333 1.91 30.41 -7.90
N ARG A 334 3.22 30.39 -8.19
CA ARG A 334 4.02 31.60 -8.43
C ARG A 334 3.62 32.28 -9.74
N GLU A 335 3.42 31.51 -10.81
CA GLU A 335 3.00 32.04 -12.12
C GLU A 335 1.59 32.65 -12.03
N LEU A 336 0.64 31.99 -11.37
CA LEU A 336 -0.71 32.55 -11.14
C LEU A 336 -0.66 33.90 -10.40
N LYS A 337 0.26 34.06 -9.45
CA LYS A 337 0.43 35.31 -8.68
C LYS A 337 1.12 36.42 -9.46
N LYS A 338 2.15 36.08 -10.25
CA LYS A 338 3.00 37.06 -10.94
C LYS A 338 2.48 37.46 -12.32
N HIS A 339 1.82 36.52 -12.99
CA HIS A 339 1.39 36.65 -14.38
C HIS A 339 -0.07 36.25 -14.57
N PRO A 340 -1.03 36.83 -13.82
CA PRO A 340 -2.45 36.49 -13.95
C PRO A 340 -2.98 36.71 -15.38
N GLU A 341 -2.35 37.58 -16.17
CA GLU A 341 -2.66 37.83 -17.57
C GLU A 341 -2.42 36.62 -18.49
N LYS A 342 -1.54 35.68 -18.10
CA LYS A 342 -1.35 34.42 -18.82
C LYS A 342 -2.56 33.50 -18.65
N PHE A 343 -3.35 33.68 -17.60
CA PHE A 343 -4.41 32.79 -17.16
C PHE A 343 -5.81 33.33 -17.48
N LYS A 344 -5.98 33.98 -18.64
CA LYS A 344 -7.28 34.51 -19.07
C LYS A 344 -8.34 33.40 -19.09
N GLY A 345 -9.51 33.70 -18.51
CA GLY A 345 -10.63 32.77 -18.41
C GLY A 345 -10.62 31.86 -17.18
N LEU A 346 -9.60 31.94 -16.33
CA LEU A 346 -9.54 31.21 -15.07
C LEU A 346 -10.00 32.09 -13.91
N ASP A 347 -10.80 31.52 -12.99
CA ASP A 347 -10.95 32.09 -11.65
C ASP A 347 -9.65 31.82 -10.88
N ILE A 348 -8.79 32.85 -10.83
CA ILE A 348 -7.44 32.77 -10.27
C ILE A 348 -7.47 32.39 -8.78
N GLU A 349 -8.40 32.95 -8.00
CA GLU A 349 -8.50 32.65 -6.57
C GLU A 349 -8.99 31.22 -6.34
N GLN A 350 -9.94 30.74 -7.14
CA GLN A 350 -10.38 29.35 -7.04
C GLN A 350 -9.27 28.37 -7.43
N HIS A 351 -8.49 28.66 -8.48
CA HIS A 351 -7.36 27.83 -8.90
C HIS A 351 -6.23 27.81 -7.89
N LYS A 352 -5.87 28.97 -7.35
CA LYS A 352 -4.88 29.08 -6.29
C LYS A 352 -5.30 28.27 -5.07
N LYS A 353 -6.56 28.40 -4.63
CA LYS A 353 -7.09 27.61 -3.51
C LYS A 353 -7.04 26.10 -3.80
N MET A 354 -7.40 25.67 -5.01
CA MET A 354 -7.30 24.26 -5.39
C MET A 354 -5.86 23.75 -5.35
N LEU A 355 -4.90 24.52 -5.87
CA LEU A 355 -3.48 24.17 -5.82
C LEU A 355 -2.94 24.07 -4.39
N GLU A 356 -3.29 25.01 -3.52
CA GLU A 356 -2.91 24.97 -2.10
C GLU A 356 -3.43 23.70 -1.42
N LEU A 357 -4.64 23.25 -1.77
CA LEU A 357 -5.21 22.01 -1.27
C LEU A 357 -4.54 20.77 -1.87
N GLN A 358 -4.24 20.75 -3.17
CA GLN A 358 -3.49 19.66 -3.82
C GLN A 358 -2.07 19.54 -3.25
N LEU A 359 -1.41 20.66 -2.93
CA LEU A 359 -0.10 20.68 -2.30
C LEU A 359 -0.16 20.10 -0.88
N LYS A 360 -1.20 20.44 -0.13
CA LYS A 360 -1.46 19.83 1.18
C LYS A 360 -1.70 18.32 1.08
N GLU A 361 -2.43 17.87 0.07
CA GLU A 361 -2.60 16.44 -0.22
C GLU A 361 -1.29 15.75 -0.58
N LEU A 362 -0.47 16.39 -1.40
CA LEU A 362 0.86 15.91 -1.75
C LEU A 362 1.74 15.77 -0.51
N GLU A 363 1.68 16.73 0.42
CA GLU A 363 2.46 16.70 1.67
C GLU A 363 2.01 15.54 2.59
N ILE A 364 0.70 15.39 2.81
CA ILE A 364 0.16 14.28 3.61
C ILE A 364 0.55 12.95 2.98
N GLY A 365 0.35 12.79 1.67
CA GLY A 365 0.73 11.58 0.95
C GLY A 365 2.23 11.27 1.04
N TRP A 366 3.08 12.29 0.96
CA TRP A 366 4.53 12.13 1.14
C TRP A 366 4.89 11.69 2.56
N GLN A 367 4.37 12.36 3.59
CA GLN A 367 4.66 12.03 4.98
C GLN A 367 4.19 10.62 5.34
N THR A 368 3.00 10.21 4.87
CA THR A 368 2.52 8.83 4.98
C THR A 368 3.47 7.84 4.30
N LYS A 369 3.87 8.11 3.05
CA LYS A 369 4.77 7.24 2.29
C LYS A 369 6.15 7.13 2.94
N GLN A 370 6.69 8.25 3.44
CA GLN A 370 7.97 8.31 4.13
C GLN A 370 7.94 7.49 5.43
N ALA A 371 6.92 7.68 6.26
CA ALA A 371 6.74 6.89 7.47
C ALA A 371 6.62 5.40 7.16
N THR A 372 5.87 5.03 6.11
CA THR A 372 5.72 3.63 5.67
C THR A 372 7.06 3.03 5.23
N PHE A 373 7.91 3.82 4.55
CA PHE A 373 9.28 3.38 4.21
C PHE A 373 10.16 3.21 5.45
N TYR A 374 10.07 4.09 6.44
CA TYR A 374 10.82 3.92 7.68
C TYR A 374 10.34 2.74 8.51
N PHE A 375 9.03 2.49 8.53
CA PHE A 375 8.46 1.30 9.17
C PHE A 375 8.95 0.01 8.51
N THR A 376 8.96 -0.05 7.18
CA THR A 376 9.49 -1.21 6.44
C THR A 376 11.02 -1.33 6.50
N ALA A 377 11.76 -0.22 6.60
CA ALA A 377 13.20 -0.23 6.84
C ALA A 377 13.54 -0.68 8.28
N ALA A 378 12.73 -0.31 9.27
CA ALA A 378 12.84 -0.80 10.64
C ALA A 378 12.56 -2.30 10.71
N ALA A 379 11.55 -2.79 9.98
CA ALA A 379 11.31 -4.22 9.81
C ALA A 379 12.54 -4.93 9.21
N ALA A 380 13.10 -4.42 8.11
CA ALA A 380 14.34 -4.93 7.51
C ALA A 380 15.49 -5.00 8.53
N ALA A 381 15.67 -3.93 9.31
CA ALA A 381 16.73 -3.81 10.29
C ALA A 381 16.54 -4.77 11.46
N LEU A 382 15.31 -4.95 11.96
CA LEU A 382 15.01 -5.94 13.00
C LEU A 382 15.28 -7.36 12.52
N LEU A 383 14.94 -7.67 11.27
CA LEU A 383 15.22 -8.97 10.66
C LEU A 383 16.74 -9.19 10.55
N MET A 384 17.48 -8.19 10.05
CA MET A 384 18.95 -8.22 9.98
C MET A 384 19.59 -8.39 11.36
N LEU A 385 19.19 -7.59 12.34
CA LEU A 385 19.75 -7.60 13.70
C LEU A 385 19.39 -8.89 14.43
N GLY A 386 18.14 -9.35 14.36
CA GLY A 386 17.71 -10.61 14.96
C GLY A 386 18.48 -11.79 14.37
N PHE A 387 18.60 -11.86 13.04
CA PHE A 387 19.36 -12.92 12.39
C PHE A 387 20.86 -12.86 12.77
N THR A 388 21.46 -11.68 12.71
CA THR A 388 22.89 -11.50 13.04
C THR A 388 23.18 -11.82 14.51
N ALA A 389 22.33 -11.38 15.43
CA ALA A 389 22.46 -11.68 16.85
C ALA A 389 22.37 -13.20 17.11
N SER A 390 21.50 -13.92 16.40
CA SER A 390 21.43 -15.39 16.51
C SER A 390 22.70 -16.11 16.08
N LEU A 391 23.52 -15.49 15.21
CA LEU A 391 24.82 -16.04 14.78
C LEU A 391 25.94 -15.72 15.78
N LEU A 392 25.88 -14.56 16.44
CA LEU A 392 26.94 -14.08 17.33
C LEU A 392 26.80 -14.59 18.76
N PHE A 393 25.56 -14.87 19.21
CA PHE A 393 25.28 -15.28 20.57
C PHE A 393 24.82 -16.74 20.63
N THR A 394 25.44 -17.52 21.52
CA THR A 394 25.24 -18.98 21.62
C THR A 394 24.29 -19.42 22.74
N GLY A 395 23.69 -18.46 23.48
CA GLY A 395 22.74 -18.77 24.54
C GLY A 395 21.40 -19.27 23.97
N PRO A 396 20.85 -20.42 24.43
CA PRO A 396 19.65 -21.00 23.85
C PRO A 396 18.41 -20.10 23.99
N GLY A 397 18.31 -19.32 25.08
CA GLY A 397 17.28 -18.28 25.23
C GLY A 397 17.46 -17.08 24.28
N ILE A 398 18.71 -16.76 23.91
CA ILE A 398 19.00 -15.66 22.98
C ILE A 398 18.56 -16.04 21.56
N ALA A 399 18.79 -17.29 21.13
CA ALA A 399 18.34 -17.76 19.82
C ALA A 399 16.81 -17.69 19.67
N VAL A 400 16.05 -18.08 20.70
CA VAL A 400 14.58 -17.94 20.70
C VAL A 400 14.17 -16.48 20.56
N ALA A 401 14.75 -15.58 21.37
CA ALA A 401 14.45 -14.15 21.31
C ALA A 401 14.80 -13.55 19.93
N CYS A 402 15.94 -13.92 19.36
CA CYS A 402 16.38 -13.45 18.05
C CYS A 402 15.45 -13.88 16.91
N PHE A 403 15.01 -15.14 16.89
CA PHE A 403 14.06 -15.62 15.87
C PHE A 403 12.65 -15.06 16.07
N PHE A 404 12.25 -14.77 17.32
CA PHE A 404 11.02 -14.05 17.60
C PHE A 404 11.08 -12.60 17.09
N VAL A 405 12.21 -11.90 17.24
CA VAL A 405 12.40 -10.57 16.64
C VAL A 405 12.29 -10.63 15.10
N CYS A 406 12.83 -11.67 14.46
CA CYS A 406 12.67 -11.86 13.01
C CYS A 406 11.20 -12.14 12.63
N THR A 407 10.47 -12.89 13.45
CA THR A 407 9.04 -13.15 13.31
C THR A 407 8.24 -11.83 13.35
N LEU A 408 8.52 -10.97 14.33
CA LEU A 408 7.93 -9.64 14.44
C LEU A 408 8.27 -8.76 13.23
N ALA A 409 9.51 -8.80 12.76
CA ALA A 409 9.94 -8.05 11.59
C ALA A 409 9.15 -8.43 10.32
N VAL A 410 8.92 -9.73 10.09
CA VAL A 410 8.09 -10.18 8.95
C VAL A 410 6.62 -9.79 9.15
N ALA A 411 6.12 -9.84 10.39
CA ALA A 411 4.78 -9.35 10.72
C ALA A 411 4.61 -7.85 10.42
N MET A 412 5.63 -7.04 10.66
CA MET A 412 5.65 -5.62 10.28
C MET A 412 5.54 -5.46 8.76
N TYR A 413 6.30 -6.23 7.97
CA TYR A 413 6.15 -6.20 6.50
C TYR A 413 4.72 -6.53 6.05
N LEU A 414 4.09 -7.55 6.66
CA LEU A 414 2.71 -7.92 6.36
C LEU A 414 1.68 -6.88 6.83
N SER A 415 2.07 -5.97 7.71
CA SER A 415 1.20 -4.93 8.31
C SER A 415 1.48 -3.53 7.76
N SER A 416 2.33 -3.39 6.73
CA SER A 416 2.74 -2.09 6.19
C SER A 416 1.56 -1.26 5.68
N ASP A 417 0.56 -1.90 5.07
CA ASP A 417 -0.60 -1.22 4.52
C ASP A 417 -1.53 -0.68 5.61
N ALA A 418 -1.73 -1.43 6.69
CA ALA A 418 -2.49 -0.99 7.86
C ALA A 418 -1.76 0.17 8.58
N TYR A 419 -0.43 0.08 8.70
CA TYR A 419 0.39 1.17 9.23
C TYR A 419 0.30 2.43 8.36
N SER A 420 0.34 2.28 7.03
CA SER A 420 0.21 3.40 6.10
C SER A 420 -1.12 4.13 6.30
N LYS A 421 -2.23 3.39 6.42
CA LYS A 421 -3.55 3.95 6.73
C LYS A 421 -3.57 4.66 8.08
N LEU A 422 -3.01 4.07 9.12
CA LEU A 422 -2.89 4.69 10.44
C LEU A 422 -2.18 6.05 10.35
N GLN A 423 -1.02 6.09 9.66
CA GLN A 423 -0.26 7.32 9.49
C GLN A 423 -1.01 8.37 8.67
N GLU A 424 -1.72 7.97 7.61
CA GLU A 424 -2.57 8.89 6.87
C GLU A 424 -3.62 9.50 7.80
N LYS A 425 -4.37 8.67 8.54
CA LYS A 425 -5.43 9.15 9.42
C LYS A 425 -4.92 9.99 10.60
N SER A 426 -3.72 9.72 11.10
CA SER A 426 -3.10 10.55 12.15
C SER A 426 -2.79 11.96 11.63
N LEU A 427 -2.22 12.08 10.43
CA LEU A 427 -1.94 13.37 9.80
C LEU A 427 -3.22 14.15 9.50
N ARG A 428 -4.29 13.46 9.09
CA ARG A 428 -5.61 14.07 8.91
C ARG A 428 -6.20 14.59 10.21
N LEU A 429 -6.04 13.85 11.30
CA LEU A 429 -6.48 14.27 12.63
C LEU A 429 -5.73 15.53 13.09
N ASP A 430 -4.41 15.59 12.88
CA ASP A 430 -3.62 16.77 13.25
C ASP A 430 -4.02 18.00 12.43
N ASP A 431 -4.39 17.80 11.17
CA ASP A 431 -4.95 18.84 10.32
C ASP A 431 -6.34 19.32 10.78
N ALA A 432 -7.21 18.38 11.16
CA ALA A 432 -8.53 18.68 11.71
C ALA A 432 -8.44 19.43 13.04
N LYS A 433 -7.50 19.07 13.91
CA LYS A 433 -7.20 19.80 15.16
C LYS A 433 -6.76 21.23 14.89
N SER A 434 -5.90 21.42 13.87
CA SER A 434 -5.37 22.73 13.51
C SER A 434 -6.41 23.65 12.85
N THR A 435 -7.36 23.07 12.12
CA THR A 435 -8.38 23.83 11.36
C THR A 435 -9.73 23.92 12.07
N GLY A 436 -9.95 23.12 13.12
CA GLY A 436 -11.22 23.01 13.84
C GLY A 436 -12.36 22.35 13.05
N LYS A 437 -12.10 21.84 11.84
CA LYS A 437 -13.10 21.24 10.97
C LYS A 437 -13.08 19.73 11.06
N ASP A 438 -14.26 19.12 11.11
CA ASP A 438 -14.46 17.66 11.05
C ASP A 438 -13.65 16.86 12.10
N LEU A 439 -13.32 17.47 13.24
CA LEU A 439 -12.44 16.90 14.27
C LEU A 439 -12.96 15.56 14.81
N GLN A 440 -14.25 15.48 15.16
CA GLN A 440 -14.87 14.26 15.68
C GLN A 440 -14.84 13.12 14.65
N PHE A 441 -15.04 13.44 13.37
CA PHE A 441 -14.97 12.47 12.29
C PHE A 441 -13.53 11.96 12.08
N ALA A 442 -12.55 12.88 12.03
CA ALA A 442 -11.14 12.53 11.89
C ALA A 442 -10.63 11.68 13.07
N LEU A 443 -11.10 11.95 14.28
CA LEU A 443 -10.78 11.17 15.48
C LEU A 443 -11.31 9.74 15.38
N LYS A 444 -12.57 9.56 14.98
CA LYS A 444 -13.16 8.22 14.77
C LYS A 444 -12.43 7.42 13.69
N GLU A 445 -12.06 8.06 12.58
CA GLU A 445 -11.28 7.40 11.52
C GLU A 445 -9.88 6.99 12.00
N TYR A 446 -9.23 7.83 12.81
CA TYR A 446 -7.94 7.52 13.42
C TYR A 446 -8.03 6.33 14.39
N GLU A 447 -9.01 6.33 15.30
CA GLU A 447 -9.21 5.21 16.23
C GLU A 447 -9.49 3.89 15.51
N ALA A 448 -10.31 3.92 14.46
CA ALA A 448 -10.57 2.75 13.62
C ALA A 448 -9.29 2.24 12.94
N ALA A 449 -8.49 3.14 12.36
CA ALA A 449 -7.22 2.77 11.73
C ALA A 449 -6.17 2.27 12.73
N TYR A 450 -6.15 2.82 13.95
CA TYR A 450 -5.28 2.36 15.03
C TYR A 450 -5.64 0.94 15.46
N ASN A 451 -6.93 0.67 15.69
CA ASN A 451 -7.39 -0.66 16.05
C ASN A 451 -7.13 -1.69 14.93
N ASP A 452 -7.35 -1.32 13.66
CA ASP A 452 -7.04 -2.15 12.50
C ASP A 452 -5.53 -2.47 12.43
N PHE A 453 -4.66 -1.48 12.67
CA PHE A 453 -3.22 -1.68 12.70
C PHE A 453 -2.77 -2.60 13.83
N ILE A 454 -3.21 -2.34 15.08
CA ILE A 454 -2.85 -3.16 16.23
C ILE A 454 -3.35 -4.60 16.04
N PHE A 455 -4.59 -4.76 15.60
CA PHE A 455 -5.16 -6.07 15.29
C PHE A 455 -4.34 -6.79 14.22
N THR A 456 -4.02 -6.12 13.11
CA THR A 456 -3.23 -6.68 12.01
C THR A 456 -1.82 -7.06 12.46
N MET A 457 -1.15 -6.23 13.28
CA MET A 457 0.16 -6.52 13.85
C MET A 457 0.15 -7.75 14.77
N VAL A 458 -0.78 -7.81 15.72
CA VAL A 458 -0.92 -8.94 16.65
C VAL A 458 -1.23 -10.21 15.88
N LYS A 459 -2.18 -10.12 14.95
CA LYS A 459 -2.58 -11.21 14.06
C LYS A 459 -1.39 -11.76 13.27
N ASN A 460 -0.67 -10.89 12.58
CA ASN A 460 0.48 -11.26 11.76
C ASN A 460 1.70 -11.66 12.58
N THR A 461 1.72 -11.49 13.90
CA THR A 461 2.83 -11.92 14.78
C THR A 461 2.52 -13.26 15.45
N VAL A 462 1.30 -13.41 15.98
CA VAL A 462 0.92 -14.50 16.89
C VAL A 462 0.21 -15.64 16.16
N MET A 463 -0.76 -15.34 15.29
CA MET A 463 -1.67 -16.36 14.75
C MET A 463 -0.96 -17.44 13.95
N PRO A 464 0.02 -17.13 13.07
CA PRO A 464 0.75 -18.17 12.34
C PRO A 464 1.57 -19.07 13.26
N THR A 465 2.24 -18.50 14.26
CA THR A 465 2.99 -19.28 15.27
C THR A 465 2.04 -20.19 16.06
N LEU A 466 0.88 -19.68 16.46
CA LEU A 466 -0.17 -20.45 17.15
C LEU A 466 -0.71 -21.59 16.28
N ILE A 467 -1.02 -21.33 15.01
CA ILE A 467 -1.54 -22.34 14.07
C ILE A 467 -0.49 -23.41 13.80
N ILE A 468 0.77 -23.04 13.54
CA ILE A 468 1.86 -24.00 13.30
C ILE A 468 2.09 -24.88 14.53
N ALA A 469 2.16 -24.28 15.72
CA ALA A 469 2.32 -25.01 16.97
C ALA A 469 1.13 -25.95 17.22
N THR A 470 -0.11 -25.45 17.06
CA THR A 470 -1.32 -26.25 17.22
C THR A 470 -1.37 -27.39 16.21
N PHE A 471 -0.99 -27.15 14.96
CA PHE A 471 -1.01 -28.17 13.91
C PHE A 471 0.03 -29.26 14.17
N ALA A 472 1.20 -28.89 14.70
CA ALA A 472 2.25 -29.83 15.08
C ALA A 472 1.87 -30.69 16.31
N VAL A 473 1.07 -30.18 17.23
CA VAL A 473 0.57 -30.91 18.41
C VAL A 473 -0.68 -31.74 18.08
N CYS A 474 -1.67 -31.13 17.41
CA CYS A 474 -2.98 -31.69 17.11
C CYS A 474 -3.55 -31.10 15.81
N TRP A 475 -3.30 -31.77 14.68
CA TRP A 475 -3.74 -31.30 13.37
C TRP A 475 -5.26 -31.07 13.22
N PRO A 476 -6.18 -31.85 13.84
CA PRO A 476 -7.61 -31.55 13.76
C PRO A 476 -7.99 -30.28 14.51
N ALA A 477 -7.38 -30.02 15.67
CA ALA A 477 -7.62 -28.80 16.45
C ALA A 477 -7.17 -27.55 15.68
N ALA A 478 -6.06 -27.65 14.94
CA ALA A 478 -5.60 -26.57 14.08
C ALA A 478 -6.53 -26.29 12.90
N ILE A 479 -7.20 -27.30 12.32
CA ILE A 479 -8.23 -27.09 11.30
C ILE A 479 -9.41 -26.32 11.89
N VAL A 480 -9.89 -26.70 13.08
CA VAL A 480 -10.98 -25.99 13.77
C VAL A 480 -10.57 -24.56 14.09
N LEU A 481 -9.37 -24.34 14.62
CA LEU A 481 -8.82 -23.01 14.91
C LEU A 481 -8.73 -22.15 13.64
N THR A 482 -8.30 -22.73 12.52
CA THR A 482 -8.24 -22.05 11.23
C THR A 482 -9.62 -21.68 10.72
N ALA A 483 -10.61 -22.56 10.85
CA ALA A 483 -11.99 -22.28 10.46
C ALA A 483 -12.62 -21.16 11.31
N LEU A 484 -12.39 -21.18 12.63
CA LEU A 484 -12.82 -20.11 13.53
C LEU A 484 -12.16 -18.77 13.17
N TYR A 485 -10.87 -18.79 12.86
CA TYR A 485 -10.13 -17.62 12.44
C TYR A 485 -10.67 -17.02 11.13
N LEU A 486 -10.94 -17.86 10.12
CA LEU A 486 -11.55 -17.41 8.86
C LEU A 486 -12.95 -16.81 9.10
N GLY A 487 -13.74 -17.43 9.98
CA GLY A 487 -15.05 -16.89 10.37
C GLY A 487 -14.95 -15.52 11.05
N TYR A 488 -13.96 -15.34 11.94
CA TYR A 488 -13.70 -14.06 12.59
C TYR A 488 -13.26 -12.97 11.59
N GLU A 489 -12.39 -13.28 10.63
CA GLU A 489 -11.96 -12.31 9.60
C GLU A 489 -13.15 -11.83 8.77
N ILE A 490 -14.08 -12.72 8.43
CA ILE A 490 -15.31 -12.36 7.71
C ILE A 490 -16.17 -11.41 8.56
N TYR A 491 -16.31 -11.70 9.85
CA TYR A 491 -17.07 -10.84 10.77
C TYR A 491 -16.40 -9.47 10.97
N HIS A 492 -15.07 -9.43 11.13
CA HIS A 492 -14.33 -8.19 11.31
C HIS A 492 -14.42 -7.29 10.06
N ALA A 493 -14.30 -7.88 8.86
CA ALA A 493 -14.49 -7.15 7.61
C ALA A 493 -15.92 -6.58 7.48
N TYR A 494 -16.93 -7.31 7.98
CA TYR A 494 -18.30 -6.83 8.04
C TYR A 494 -18.46 -5.62 8.97
N ASP A 495 -17.90 -5.68 10.18
CA ASP A 495 -18.00 -4.59 11.16
C ASP A 495 -17.28 -3.32 10.71
N GLN A 496 -16.09 -3.43 10.11
CA GLN A 496 -15.39 -2.29 9.51
C GLN A 496 -16.22 -1.60 8.43
N HIS A 497 -16.89 -2.38 7.57
CA HIS A 497 -17.74 -1.83 6.52
C HIS A 497 -18.95 -1.09 7.11
N LYS A 498 -19.56 -1.64 8.17
CA LYS A 498 -20.66 -1.00 8.89
C LYS A 498 -20.22 0.32 9.53
N SER A 499 -19.09 0.34 10.24
CA SER A 499 -18.55 1.54 10.88
C SER A 499 -18.22 2.65 9.86
N LYS A 500 -17.63 2.30 8.71
CA LYS A 500 -17.34 3.25 7.62
C LYS A 500 -18.62 3.84 7.02
N LYS A 501 -19.65 3.02 6.82
CA LYS A 501 -20.96 3.47 6.30
C LYS A 501 -21.69 4.37 7.30
N GLU A 502 -21.67 4.01 8.58
CA GLU A 502 -22.24 4.84 9.66
C GLU A 502 -21.52 6.18 9.78
N ALA A 503 -20.19 6.21 9.63
CA ALA A 503 -19.41 7.44 9.60
C ALA A 503 -19.74 8.31 8.37
N GLN A 504 -19.98 7.70 7.21
CA GLN A 504 -20.42 8.42 6.00
C GLN A 504 -21.84 8.98 6.10
N LEU A 505 -22.76 8.24 6.74
CA LEU A 505 -24.15 8.66 6.98
C LEU A 505 -24.24 9.77 8.04
N ALA A 506 -23.36 9.78 9.04
CA ALA A 506 -23.28 10.87 10.00
C ALA A 506 -22.91 12.22 9.36
N LEU A 507 -22.20 12.21 8.23
CA LEU A 507 -21.86 13.38 7.41
C LEU A 507 -22.97 13.81 6.43
N GLU A 508 -24.04 13.02 6.26
CA GLU A 508 -25.17 13.37 5.38
C GLU A 508 -26.33 14.04 6.13
N LYS A 509 -26.30 14.06 7.47
CA LYS A 509 -27.25 14.88 8.23
C LYS A 509 -26.96 16.36 7.95
N PRO A 510 -27.96 17.16 7.54
CA PRO A 510 -27.81 18.60 7.52
C PRO A 510 -27.41 19.07 8.92
N ASP A 511 -26.60 20.12 9.00
CA ASP A 511 -26.41 20.90 10.22
C ASP A 511 -27.78 21.51 10.60
N GLU A 512 -28.65 20.73 11.23
CA GLU A 512 -29.81 21.24 11.96
C GLU A 512 -29.44 21.32 13.45
N ASP A 513 -29.59 22.55 13.93
CA ASP A 513 -29.42 23.06 15.28
C ASP A 513 -28.01 23.17 15.85
N GLY A 514 -27.51 24.41 15.74
CA GLY A 514 -26.79 25.04 16.84
C GLY A 514 -27.63 24.96 18.12
N SER A 515 -27.36 23.96 18.94
CA SER A 515 -27.61 24.02 20.37
C SER A 515 -26.42 23.39 21.08
N ILE A 516 -25.80 24.22 21.92
CA ILE A 516 -24.85 23.79 22.93
C ILE A 516 -25.60 22.82 23.82
N ILE A 517 -25.27 21.53 23.74
CA ILE A 517 -25.62 20.59 24.80
C ILE A 517 -24.40 20.50 25.71
N GLU A 518 -24.47 21.23 26.83
CA GLU A 518 -23.62 21.01 28.00
C GLU A 518 -23.70 19.54 28.40
N GLY A 519 -22.56 18.85 28.27
CA GLY A 519 -22.36 17.48 28.70
C GLY A 519 -20.92 17.33 29.13
N THR A 520 -20.67 17.73 30.38
CA THR A 520 -19.39 17.70 31.09
C THR A 520 -18.71 16.34 30.94
N VAL A 521 -17.66 16.25 30.12
CA VAL A 521 -16.65 15.21 30.25
C VAL A 521 -15.47 15.83 30.99
N VAL A 522 -15.40 15.50 32.28
CA VAL A 522 -14.30 15.87 33.17
C VAL A 522 -13.02 15.20 32.67
N TYR A 523 -12.08 15.99 32.18
CA TYR A 523 -10.71 15.55 31.96
C TYR A 523 -10.06 15.32 33.34
N LYS A 524 -9.55 14.11 33.58
CA LYS A 524 -8.55 13.90 34.62
C LYS A 524 -7.20 14.30 34.02
N ASP A 525 -6.71 15.46 34.45
CA ASP A 525 -5.31 15.84 34.31
C ASP A 525 -4.44 14.81 35.05
N GLU A 526 -3.73 13.97 34.31
CA GLU A 526 -2.47 13.39 34.81
C GLU A 526 -1.34 14.27 34.30
N ALA A 527 -0.86 15.13 35.20
CA ALA A 527 0.30 15.97 35.02
C ALA A 527 1.52 15.09 34.71
N ILE A 528 2.03 15.18 33.48
CA ILE A 528 3.41 14.81 33.18
C ILE A 528 4.24 16.03 33.56
N GLU A 529 4.92 15.95 34.70
CA GLU A 529 5.98 16.89 35.07
C GLU A 529 7.05 16.90 33.98
N VAL A 530 7.08 17.98 33.22
CA VAL A 530 8.16 18.32 32.30
C VAL A 530 9.36 18.72 33.17
N ASN A 531 10.29 17.79 33.39
CA ASN A 531 11.61 18.14 33.89
C ASN A 531 12.40 18.77 32.75
N GLU A 532 12.32 20.10 32.65
CA GLU A 532 13.24 20.92 31.89
C GLU A 532 14.66 20.71 32.41
N ARG A 533 15.49 19.99 31.65
CA ARG A 533 16.95 20.24 31.63
C ARG A 533 17.60 19.61 30.39
N SER A 534 18.29 20.49 29.67
CA SER A 534 19.41 20.19 28.75
C SER A 534 19.06 19.81 27.31
N CYS A 535 18.65 20.82 26.53
CA CYS A 535 19.21 21.02 25.20
C CYS A 535 20.74 21.11 25.30
N CYS A 536 21.48 20.28 24.56
CA CYS A 536 22.65 20.68 23.76
C CYS A 536 23.34 19.46 23.11
N PHE A 537 23.87 19.74 21.90
CA PHE A 537 24.88 19.05 21.11
C PHE A 537 24.44 18.06 20.02
N ALA A 538 24.68 18.54 18.78
CA ALA A 538 25.56 18.00 17.74
C ALA A 538 25.27 16.61 17.15
#